data_AF-A0A2J6J1N0-F1
#
_entry.id   AF-A0A2J6J1N0-F1
#
_cell.length_a   1.000
_cell.length_b   1.000
_cell.length_c   1.000
_cell.angle_alpha   90.00
_cell.angle_beta   90.00
_cell.angle_gamma   90.00
#
_symmetry.space_group_name_H-M   'P 1'
#
loop_
_entity.id
_entity.type
_entity.pdbx_description
1 polymer ?
#
loop_
_entity_poly.entity_id
_entity_poly.type
_entity_poly.pdbx_seq_one_letter_code
_entity_poly.pdbx_strand_id
1 'polypeptide(L)'
;MSITGIKGMNDILPDEVSVWQFIEQNADRIFKSFGFTEIRVPVVEKTDLFCRSIGETTDIVEKEMYTFLDRSDNSLTLRPEGTA
;
A
#
# COMPACT_ATOMS: atom_id res chain seq x y z
N MET A 1 30.55 -2.43 -5.60
CA MET A 1 29.45 -1.48 -5.32
C MET A 1 28.50 -2.19 -4.37
N SER A 2 28.26 -1.66 -3.18
CA SER A 2 27.33 -2.27 -2.21
C SER A 2 25.91 -1.80 -2.51
N ILE A 3 24.95 -2.72 -2.49
CA ILE A 3 23.52 -2.40 -2.64
C ILE A 3 23.04 -1.79 -1.32
N THR A 4 22.25 -0.72 -1.40
CA THR A 4 21.62 -0.06 -0.25
C THR A 4 20.12 0.02 -0.43
N GLY A 5 19.38 0.25 0.66
CA GLY A 5 17.93 0.45 0.61
C GLY A 5 17.52 1.63 -0.30
N ILE A 6 16.31 1.55 -0.83
CA ILE A 6 15.71 2.61 -1.63
C ILE A 6 15.31 3.76 -0.69
N LYS A 7 15.68 5.00 -1.03
CA LYS A 7 15.31 6.18 -0.24
C LYS A 7 13.79 6.24 -0.07
N GLY A 8 13.31 6.32 1.17
CA GLY A 8 11.88 6.34 1.50
C GLY A 8 11.26 4.96 1.74
N MET A 9 12.03 3.87 1.61
CA MET A 9 11.61 2.50 1.93
C MET A 9 12.46 1.99 3.09
N ASN A 10 11.90 2.03 4.30
CA ASN A 10 12.64 1.74 5.53
C ASN A 10 12.53 0.26 5.91
N ASP A 11 13.60 -0.28 6.51
CA ASP A 11 13.54 -1.53 7.25
C ASP A 11 12.95 -1.24 8.65
N ILE A 12 12.04 -2.10 9.13
CA ILE A 12 11.55 -2.06 10.53
C ILE A 12 12.40 -3.05 11.33
N LEU A 13 13.23 -2.53 12.23
CA LEU A 13 14.25 -3.31 12.94
C LEU A 13 13.72 -3.96 14.24
N PRO A 14 14.45 -4.92 14.85
CA PRO A 14 13.99 -5.64 16.05
C PRO A 14 13.64 -4.76 17.26
N ASP A 15 14.25 -3.60 17.39
CA ASP A 15 13.96 -2.61 18.43
C ASP A 15 12.67 -1.82 18.17
N GLU A 16 12.26 -1.67 16.90
CA GLU A 16 11.05 -0.94 16.49
C GLU A 16 9.83 -1.84 16.33
N VAL A 17 10.02 -3.08 15.84
CA VAL A 17 8.94 -4.00 15.45
C VAL A 17 7.97 -4.30 16.59
N SER A 18 8.45 -4.28 17.84
CA SER A 18 7.61 -4.53 19.03
C SER A 18 6.51 -3.47 19.20
N VAL A 19 6.79 -2.21 18.86
CA VAL A 19 5.82 -1.10 18.93
C VAL A 19 4.77 -1.25 17.83
N TRP A 20 5.18 -1.60 16.61
CA TRP A 20 4.26 -1.87 15.50
C TRP A 20 3.28 -2.99 15.84
N GLN A 21 3.80 -4.13 16.30
CA GLN A 21 2.99 -5.28 16.69
C GLN A 21 1.99 -4.93 17.80
N PHE A 22 2.39 -4.11 18.78
CA PHE A 22 1.49 -3.65 19.84
C PHE A 22 0.32 -2.83 19.29
N ILE A 23 0.58 -1.91 18.35
CA ILE A 23 -0.46 -1.09 17.72
C ILE A 23 -1.41 -1.96 16.89
N GLU A 24 -0.86 -2.83 16.04
CA GLU A 24 -1.62 -3.71 15.16
C GLU A 24 -2.53 -4.67 15.94
N GLN A 25 -2.03 -5.28 17.02
CA GLN A 25 -2.82 -6.19 17.87
C GLN A 25 -3.98 -5.47 18.56
N ASN A 26 -3.79 -4.21 18.98
CA ASN A 26 -4.86 -3.42 19.58
C ASN A 26 -5.92 -3.05 18.54
N ALA A 27 -5.52 -2.66 17.32
CA ALA A 27 -6.44 -2.38 16.23
C ALA A 27 -7.27 -3.61 15.88
N ASP A 28 -6.63 -4.77 15.70
CA ASP A 28 -7.30 -6.05 15.42
C ASP A 28 -8.33 -6.41 16.50
N ARG A 29 -7.96 -6.30 17.78
CA ARG A 29 -8.87 -6.55 18.90
C ARG A 29 -10.10 -5.65 18.86
N ILE A 30 -9.90 -4.35 18.57
CA ILE A 30 -11.00 -3.39 18.47
C ILE A 30 -11.90 -3.75 17.30
N PHE A 31 -11.37 -3.92 16.08
CA PHE A 31 -12.19 -4.24 14.90
C PHE A 31 -13.01 -5.52 15.08
N LYS A 32 -12.39 -6.58 15.63
CA LYS A 32 -13.09 -7.84 15.95
C LYS A 32 -14.20 -7.65 16.98
N SER A 33 -14.03 -6.77 17.97
CA SER A 33 -15.07 -6.50 18.96
C SER A 33 -16.33 -5.85 18.37
N PHE A 34 -16.21 -5.23 17.19
CA PHE A 34 -17.32 -4.68 16.42
C PHE A 34 -17.79 -5.60 15.27
N GLY A 35 -17.30 -6.84 15.19
CA GLY A 35 -17.71 -7.82 14.18
C GLY A 35 -17.10 -7.61 12.79
N PHE A 36 -16.11 -6.74 12.64
CA PHE A 36 -15.38 -6.61 11.38
C PHE A 36 -14.48 -7.83 11.15
N THR A 37 -14.32 -8.20 9.87
CA THR A 37 -13.44 -9.30 9.44
C THR A 37 -12.36 -8.76 8.52
N GLU A 38 -11.14 -9.26 8.67
CA GLU A 38 -10.00 -8.88 7.83
C GLU A 38 -10.18 -9.38 6.40
N ILE A 39 -9.84 -8.53 5.43
CA ILE A 39 -9.63 -8.90 4.03
C ILE A 39 -8.22 -8.49 3.63
N ARG A 40 -7.55 -9.30 2.81
CA ARG A 40 -6.23 -9.00 2.24
C ARG A 40 -6.34 -8.88 0.73
N VAL A 41 -6.03 -7.70 0.22
CA VAL A 41 -6.10 -7.38 -1.21
C VAL A 41 -4.70 -7.30 -1.83
N PRO A 42 -4.57 -7.47 -3.16
CA PRO A 42 -3.29 -7.32 -3.86
C PRO A 42 -2.59 -5.98 -3.59
N VAL A 43 -1.27 -5.96 -3.77
CA VAL A 43 -0.47 -4.73 -3.68
C VAL A 43 -0.43 -3.99 -5.03
N VAL A 44 -0.71 -4.69 -6.13
CA VAL A 44 -0.71 -4.15 -7.49
C VAL A 44 -2.08 -4.36 -8.10
N GLU A 45 -2.61 -3.30 -8.71
CA GLU A 45 -3.89 -3.31 -9.44
C GLU A 45 -3.73 -2.59 -10.80
N LYS A 46 -4.76 -2.64 -11.64
CA LYS A 46 -4.80 -1.86 -12.88
C LYS A 46 -4.82 -0.37 -12.56
N THR A 47 -4.01 0.42 -13.28
CA THR A 47 -3.93 1.88 -13.07
C THR A 47 -5.30 2.57 -13.16
N ASP A 48 -6.16 2.13 -14.09
CA ASP A 48 -7.51 2.67 -14.28
C ASP A 48 -8.40 2.60 -13.03
N LEU A 49 -8.14 1.64 -12.12
CA LEU A 49 -8.88 1.54 -10.86
C LEU A 49 -8.67 2.79 -10.02
N PHE A 50 -7.42 3.22 -9.85
CA PHE A 50 -7.07 4.38 -9.03
C PHE A 50 -7.44 5.69 -9.70
N CYS A 51 -7.27 5.82 -11.02
CA CYS A 51 -7.67 7.01 -11.77
C CYS A 51 -9.17 7.30 -11.62
N ARG A 52 -10.01 6.25 -11.67
CA ARG A 52 -11.47 6.39 -11.53
C ARG A 52 -11.91 6.67 -10.10
N SER A 53 -11.30 6.02 -9.12
CA SER A 53 -11.72 6.11 -7.71
C SER A 53 -11.22 7.37 -7.02
N ILE A 54 -9.97 7.77 -7.27
CA ILE A 54 -9.33 8.91 -6.59
C ILE A 54 -9.58 10.23 -7.36
N GLY A 55 -9.70 10.15 -8.67
CA GLY A 55 -9.90 11.30 -9.57
C GLY A 55 -8.61 11.73 -10.25
N GLU A 56 -8.70 11.98 -11.56
CA GLU A 56 -7.57 12.21 -12.46
C GLU A 56 -6.73 13.45 -12.12
N THR A 57 -7.33 14.47 -11.50
CA THR A 57 -6.66 15.75 -11.20
C THR A 57 -6.10 15.82 -9.78
N THR A 58 -5.94 14.69 -9.12
CA THR A 58 -5.34 14.63 -7.78
C THR A 58 -3.83 14.49 -7.89
N ASP A 59 -3.07 15.08 -6.97
CA ASP A 59 -1.61 14.93 -6.94
C ASP A 59 -1.19 13.45 -6.86
N ILE A 60 -1.99 12.59 -6.21
CA ILE A 60 -1.77 11.15 -6.16
C ILE A 60 -1.70 10.57 -7.58
N VAL A 61 -2.74 10.81 -8.38
CA VAL A 61 -2.84 10.27 -9.74
C VAL A 61 -1.81 10.93 -10.67
N GLU A 62 -1.54 12.23 -10.49
CA GLU A 62 -0.62 12.95 -11.36
C GLU A 62 0.86 12.63 -11.10
N LYS A 63 1.28 12.41 -9.85
CA LYS A 63 2.71 12.48 -9.47
C LYS A 63 3.20 11.41 -8.48
N GLU A 64 2.31 10.73 -7.76
CA GLU A 64 2.72 9.86 -6.64
C GLU A 64 2.55 8.36 -6.95
N MET A 65 1.76 7.99 -7.96
CA MET A 65 1.57 6.59 -8.35
C MET A 65 2.84 5.97 -8.94
N TYR A 66 3.24 4.83 -8.38
CA TYR A 66 4.27 3.97 -8.98
C TYR A 66 3.64 3.06 -10.04
N THR A 67 3.57 3.56 -11.26
CA THR A 67 2.98 2.86 -12.41
C THR A 67 4.04 2.26 -13.33
N PHE A 68 3.81 1.03 -13.80
CA PHE A 68 4.69 0.32 -14.71
C PHE A 68 3.88 -0.56 -15.67
N LEU A 69 4.51 -0.96 -16.78
CA LEU A 69 3.93 -1.89 -17.74
C LEU A 69 4.27 -3.33 -17.35
N ASP A 70 3.29 -4.22 -17.42
CA ASP A 70 3.54 -5.65 -17.35
C ASP A 70 4.13 -6.19 -18.67
N ARG A 71 4.32 -7.51 -18.75
CA ARG A 71 4.89 -8.16 -19.95
C ARG A 71 3.98 -8.11 -21.18
N SER A 72 2.71 -7.75 -21.01
CA SER A 72 1.69 -7.64 -22.06
C SER A 72 1.27 -6.18 -22.29
N ASP A 73 2.10 -5.23 -21.85
CA ASP A 73 1.85 -3.79 -21.94
C ASP A 73 0.59 -3.30 -21.20
N ASN A 74 0.11 -4.04 -20.19
CA ASN A 74 -0.93 -3.53 -19.31
C ASN A 74 -0.34 -2.53 -18.31
N SER A 75 -1.03 -1.40 -18.10
CA SER A 75 -0.66 -0.43 -17.07
C SER A 75 -1.08 -0.91 -15.68
N LEU A 76 -0.09 -1.17 -14.84
CA LEU A 76 -0.24 -1.63 -13.46
C LEU A 76 0.34 -0.59 -12.50
N THR A 77 -0.24 -0.49 -11.30
CA THR A 77 0.18 0.48 -10.29
C THR A 77 0.29 -0.20 -8.92
N LEU A 78 1.38 0.07 -8.19
CA LEU A 78 1.45 -0.24 -6.76
C LEU A 78 0.42 0.64 -6.04
N ARG A 79 -0.46 0.01 -5.26
CA ARG A 79 -1.61 0.70 -4.65
C ARG A 79 -1.15 1.93 -3.83
N PRO A 80 -1.65 3.14 -4.15
CA PRO A 80 -1.39 4.32 -3.33
C PRO A 80 -2.26 4.35 -2.06
N GLU A 81 -3.39 3.63 -2.07
CA GLU A 81 -4.32 3.51 -0.96
C GLU A 81 -5.06 2.16 -0.99
N GLY A 82 -6.04 1.94 -0.11
CA GLY A 82 -6.64 0.61 0.10
C GLY A 82 -8.15 0.52 -0.11
N THR A 83 -8.83 1.62 -0.49
CA THR A 83 -10.29 1.69 -0.64
C THR A 83 -10.75 1.37 -2.06
N ALA A 84 -10.06 1.90 -3.07
CA ALA A 84 -10.30 1.67 -4.50
C ALA A 84 -10.13 0.19 -4.89
#